data_AF-A0A095XJR8-F1
#
_entry.id   AF-A0A095XJR8-F1
#
_cell.length_a   1.000
_cell.length_b   1.000
_cell.length_c   1.000
_cell.angle_alpha   90.00
_cell.angle_beta   90.00
_cell.angle_gamma   90.00
#
_symmetry.space_group_name_H-M   'P 1'
#
loop_
_entity.id
_entity.type
_entity.pdbx_description
1 polymer ?
#
loop_
_entity_poly.entity_id
_entity_poly.type
_entity_poly.pdbx_seq_one_letter_code
_entity_poly.pdbx_strand_id
1 'polypeptide(L)'
;MAPASPQAAASGEPPHGPRARMRKTLLDAAQRLMAQGITPSVAELAEHAQVSRATAYRYFPSQSALIAAVVDESLGPILAWDSSAPDASARVDELLRFAYPRLESHEAPLRAAIMVSLQQHAEASAGKAGAEPRLVRGHRVDILRRAIAPLAADLAPAQLDRVAQALSLVYGTEVFLVLKDIWKLELPELTEVARWTANAIIKQALAEAAPGKE
;
A
#
# COMPACT_ATOMS: atom_id res chain seq x y z
N MET A 1 21.44 5.57 -0.10
CA MET A 1 20.60 6.18 0.96
C MET A 1 19.88 7.40 0.38
N ALA A 2 18.68 7.20 -0.18
CA ALA A 2 17.70 8.27 -0.27
C ALA A 2 16.87 8.19 1.02
N PRO A 3 16.68 9.28 1.77
CA PRO A 3 15.84 9.26 2.96
C PRO A 3 14.42 8.86 2.55
N ALA A 4 13.72 8.14 3.44
CA ALA A 4 12.27 8.02 3.37
C ALA A 4 11.69 9.41 3.09
N SER A 5 10.86 9.55 2.06
CA SER A 5 10.33 10.84 1.66
C SER A 5 9.77 11.57 2.89
N PRO A 6 10.15 12.84 3.16
CA PRO A 6 9.80 13.56 4.39
C PRO A 6 8.31 13.85 4.58
N GLN A 7 7.44 13.33 3.71
CA GLN A 7 6.03 13.69 3.64
C GLN A 7 5.08 12.61 4.19
N ALA A 8 5.62 11.53 4.76
CA ALA A 8 4.86 10.60 5.61
C ALA A 8 4.53 11.19 7.00
N ALA A 9 5.11 12.34 7.35
CA ALA A 9 4.92 13.01 8.65
C ALA A 9 3.90 14.16 8.61
N ALA A 10 3.03 14.24 7.59
CA ALA A 10 1.95 15.22 7.51
C ALA A 10 0.60 14.63 7.99
N SER A 11 0.61 13.97 9.14
CA SER A 11 -0.62 13.70 9.88
C SER A 11 -0.28 13.76 11.35
N GLY A 12 -0.71 14.84 12.00
CA GLY A 12 -0.50 15.06 13.43
C GLY A 12 -0.95 13.86 14.25
N GLU A 13 -0.38 13.77 15.45
CA GLU A 13 -0.63 12.74 16.45
C GLU A 13 -2.12 12.34 16.49
N PRO A 14 -2.44 11.03 16.54
CA PRO A 14 -3.82 10.56 16.50
C PRO A 14 -4.65 11.32 17.52
N PRO A 15 -5.76 11.96 17.10
CA PRO A 15 -6.53 12.76 18.02
C PRO A 15 -6.99 11.90 19.19
N HIS A 16 -6.90 12.40 20.43
CA HIS A 16 -7.37 11.70 21.62
C HIS A 16 -8.81 12.10 21.99
N GLY A 17 -9.47 11.26 22.80
CA GLY A 17 -10.79 11.57 23.37
C GLY A 17 -11.91 11.74 22.33
N PRO A 18 -12.80 12.74 22.46
CA PRO A 18 -13.93 12.96 21.54
C PRO A 18 -13.51 13.15 20.07
N ARG A 19 -12.34 13.76 19.84
CA ARG A 19 -11.81 14.00 18.49
C ARG A 19 -11.39 12.69 17.81
N ALA A 20 -10.85 11.73 18.58
CA ALA A 20 -10.55 10.36 18.13
C ALA A 20 -11.82 9.66 17.62
N ARG A 21 -12.87 9.70 18.44
CA ARG A 21 -14.14 9.01 18.16
C ARG A 21 -14.81 9.56 16.91
N MET A 22 -14.78 10.89 16.73
CA MET A 22 -15.32 11.51 15.52
C MET A 22 -14.49 11.14 14.29
N ARG A 23 -13.15 11.19 14.36
CA ARG A 23 -12.30 10.73 13.25
C ARG A 23 -12.61 9.29 12.86
N LYS A 24 -12.73 8.40 13.84
CA LYS A 24 -13.10 6.99 13.62
C LYS A 24 -14.48 6.85 12.98
N THR A 25 -15.48 7.57 13.48
CA THR A 25 -16.84 7.56 12.92
C THR A 25 -16.86 7.94 11.44
N LEU A 26 -16.09 8.98 11.07
CA LEU A 26 -15.94 9.41 9.68
C LEU A 26 -15.16 8.39 8.83
N LEU A 27 -14.12 7.75 9.35
CA LEU A 27 -13.42 6.68 8.64
C LEU A 27 -14.31 5.47 8.40
N ASP A 28 -15.05 5.02 9.41
CA ASP A 28 -15.98 3.89 9.29
C ASP A 28 -17.07 4.20 8.24
N ALA A 29 -17.55 5.44 8.18
CA ALA A 29 -18.49 5.89 7.15
C ALA A 29 -17.86 5.86 5.75
N ALA A 30 -16.63 6.35 5.58
CA ALA A 30 -15.92 6.31 4.32
C ALA A 30 -15.64 4.88 3.86
N GLN A 31 -15.24 3.99 4.76
CA GLN A 31 -15.02 2.57 4.48
C GLN A 31 -16.31 1.89 4.00
N ARG A 32 -17.46 2.16 4.63
CA ARG A 32 -18.76 1.63 4.19
C ARG A 32 -19.13 2.08 2.77
N LEU A 33 -18.88 3.34 2.43
CA LEU A 33 -19.12 3.87 1.08
C LEU A 33 -18.18 3.21 0.07
N MET A 34 -16.89 3.08 0.39
CA MET A 34 -15.92 2.44 -0.49
C MET A 34 -16.19 0.94 -0.69
N ALA A 35 -16.67 0.23 0.33
CA ALA A 35 -17.11 -1.16 0.20
C ALA A 35 -18.30 -1.32 -0.78
N GLN A 36 -19.06 -0.26 -1.04
CA GLN A 36 -20.15 -0.23 -2.03
C GLN A 36 -19.66 0.22 -3.43
N GLY A 37 -18.35 0.39 -3.60
CA GLY A 37 -17.75 0.91 -4.84
C GLY A 37 -17.82 2.44 -4.99
N ILE A 38 -18.26 3.16 -3.97
CA ILE A 38 -18.36 4.63 -3.99
C ILE A 38 -17.06 5.21 -3.44
N THR A 39 -16.39 6.07 -4.21
CA THR A 39 -15.23 6.83 -3.73
C THR A 39 -15.71 8.24 -3.34
N PRO A 40 -16.09 8.49 -2.07
CA PRO A 40 -16.73 9.76 -1.71
C PRO A 40 -15.72 10.91 -1.71
N SER A 41 -16.22 12.10 -2.06
CA SER A 41 -15.62 13.37 -1.68
C SER A 41 -15.78 13.63 -0.18
N VAL A 42 -15.03 14.59 0.37
CA VAL A 42 -15.17 14.99 1.78
C VAL A 42 -16.57 15.57 2.06
N ALA A 43 -17.18 16.22 1.07
CA ALA A 43 -18.54 16.77 1.19
C ALA A 43 -19.60 15.65 1.26
N GLU A 44 -19.52 14.66 0.38
CA GLU A 44 -20.42 13.49 0.40
C GLU A 44 -20.24 12.67 1.68
N LEU A 45 -19.01 12.54 2.18
CA LEU A 45 -18.76 11.93 3.48
C LEU A 45 -19.46 12.68 4.61
N ALA A 46 -19.41 14.01 4.61
CA ALA A 46 -20.05 14.83 5.63
C ALA A 46 -21.57 14.64 5.64
N GLU A 47 -22.19 14.62 4.46
CA GLU A 47 -23.62 14.39 4.27
C GLU A 47 -24.02 12.99 4.76
N HIS A 48 -23.27 11.96 4.37
CA HIS A 48 -23.53 10.59 4.79
C HIS A 48 -23.35 10.37 6.30
N ALA A 49 -22.33 11.01 6.90
CA ALA A 49 -22.05 10.93 8.34
C ALA A 49 -22.91 11.89 9.19
N GLN A 50 -23.81 12.67 8.57
CA GLN A 50 -24.66 13.66 9.24
C GLN A 50 -23.88 14.69 10.07
N VAL A 51 -22.73 15.13 9.56
CA VAL A 51 -21.91 16.19 10.16
C VAL A 51 -21.82 17.40 9.23
N SER A 52 -21.45 18.56 9.77
CA SER A 52 -21.18 19.72 8.91
C SER A 52 -19.97 19.47 8.00
N ARG A 53 -19.99 20.04 6.78
CA ARG A 53 -18.83 20.01 5.86
C ARG A 53 -17.56 20.52 6.55
N ALA A 54 -17.66 21.63 7.29
CA ALA A 54 -16.55 22.19 8.06
C ALA A 54 -15.96 21.20 9.09
N THR A 55 -16.81 20.34 9.68
CA THR A 55 -16.34 19.28 10.58
C THR A 55 -15.55 18.23 9.81
N ALA A 56 -16.06 17.74 8.67
CA ALA A 56 -15.37 16.73 7.86
C ALA A 56 -14.02 17.23 7.32
N TYR A 57 -13.97 18.44 6.75
CA TYR A 57 -12.73 19.05 6.22
C TYR A 57 -11.66 19.26 7.30
N ARG A 58 -12.04 19.44 8.58
CA ARG A 58 -11.09 19.51 9.69
C ARG A 58 -10.36 18.19 9.96
N TYR A 59 -10.97 17.05 9.62
CA TYR A 59 -10.35 15.72 9.76
C TYR A 59 -9.69 15.25 8.46
N PHE A 60 -10.31 15.55 7.32
CA PHE A 60 -9.85 15.15 6.00
C PHE A 60 -9.84 16.38 5.08
N PRO A 61 -8.71 17.09 4.99
CA PRO A 61 -8.65 18.37 4.27
C PRO A 61 -8.86 18.21 2.75
N SER A 62 -8.64 17.01 2.21
CA SER A 62 -8.87 16.68 0.80
C SER A 62 -9.39 15.25 0.65
N GLN A 63 -9.91 14.93 -0.54
CA GLN A 63 -10.31 13.55 -0.87
C GLN A 63 -9.10 12.60 -0.82
N SER A 64 -7.93 13.06 -1.27
CA SER A 64 -6.68 12.31 -1.20
C SER A 64 -6.29 11.99 0.25
N ALA A 65 -6.46 12.93 1.18
CA ALA A 65 -6.20 12.71 2.60
C ALA A 65 -7.20 11.73 3.24
N LEU A 66 -8.47 11.78 2.81
CA LEU A 66 -9.48 10.80 3.23
C LEU A 66 -9.10 9.38 2.78
N ILE A 67 -8.79 9.21 1.50
CA ILE A 67 -8.44 7.91 0.93
C ILE A 67 -7.17 7.36 1.56
N ALA A 68 -6.13 8.19 1.75
CA ALA A 68 -4.90 7.79 2.44
C ALA A 68 -5.22 7.24 3.84
N ALA A 69 -6.04 7.95 4.61
CA ALA A 69 -6.42 7.52 5.96
C ALA A 69 -7.24 6.22 5.97
N VAL A 70 -8.12 6.00 4.99
CA VAL A 70 -8.86 4.74 4.84
C VAL A 70 -7.92 3.59 4.50
N VAL A 71 -6.96 3.81 3.59
CA VAL A 71 -5.96 2.80 3.21
C VAL A 71 -5.06 2.46 4.39
N ASP A 72 -4.57 3.46 5.14
CA ASP A 72 -3.73 3.24 6.32
C ASP A 72 -4.44 2.38 7.37
N GLU A 73 -5.72 2.67 7.65
CA GLU A 73 -6.53 1.88 8.58
C GLU A 73 -6.72 0.44 8.07
N SER A 74 -6.99 0.28 6.77
CA SER A 74 -7.21 -1.02 6.13
C SER A 74 -5.96 -1.91 6.14
N LEU A 75 -4.77 -1.29 6.05
CA LEU A 75 -3.49 -1.97 5.97
C LEU A 75 -2.78 -2.13 7.31
N GLY A 76 -3.30 -1.58 8.41
CA GLY A 76 -2.66 -1.59 9.73
C GLY A 76 -1.99 -2.92 10.14
N PRO A 77 -2.68 -4.07 10.03
CA PRO A 77 -2.07 -5.38 10.34
C PRO A 77 -0.90 -5.76 9.43
N ILE A 78 -0.90 -5.32 8.17
CA ILE A 78 0.21 -5.52 7.22
C ILE A 78 1.40 -4.65 7.61
N LEU A 79 1.16 -3.42 8.10
CA LEU A 79 2.23 -2.55 8.57
C LEU A 79 2.96 -3.14 9.77
N ALA A 80 2.22 -3.78 10.67
CA ALA A 80 2.74 -4.43 11.87
C ALA A 80 3.26 -5.86 11.63
N TRP A 81 3.16 -6.39 10.41
CA TRP A 81 3.62 -7.74 10.08
C TRP A 81 5.12 -7.88 10.31
N ASP A 82 5.55 -9.04 10.80
CA ASP A 82 6.95 -9.43 10.96
C ASP A 82 7.09 -10.96 10.82
N SER A 83 8.32 -11.44 10.63
CA SER A 83 8.61 -12.87 10.49
C SER A 83 9.86 -13.30 11.27
N SER A 84 9.77 -14.46 11.91
CA SER A 84 10.90 -15.12 12.59
C SER A 84 11.68 -16.08 11.68
N ALA A 85 11.28 -16.25 10.41
CA ALA A 85 11.96 -17.17 9.50
C ALA A 85 13.42 -16.72 9.27
N PRO A 86 14.38 -17.64 9.09
CA PRO A 86 15.79 -17.29 8.97
C PRO A 86 16.15 -16.75 7.58
N ASP A 87 15.51 -17.24 6.51
CA ASP A 87 15.83 -16.88 5.13
C ASP A 87 14.78 -15.93 4.51
N ALA A 88 15.22 -15.11 3.58
CA ALA A 88 14.36 -14.12 2.93
C ALA A 88 13.27 -14.73 2.04
N SER A 89 13.49 -15.93 1.48
CA SER A 89 12.47 -16.57 0.63
C SER A 89 11.26 -16.97 1.47
N ALA A 90 11.49 -17.59 2.63
CA ALA A 90 10.43 -17.93 3.58
C ALA A 90 9.72 -16.70 4.13
N ARG A 91 10.46 -15.63 4.47
CA ARG A 91 9.85 -14.36 4.93
C ARG A 91 8.93 -13.74 3.89
N VAL A 92 9.37 -13.65 2.63
CA VAL A 92 8.57 -13.08 1.54
C VAL A 92 7.35 -13.96 1.23
N ASP A 93 7.52 -15.28 1.28
CA ASP A 93 6.41 -16.23 1.13
C ASP A 93 5.33 -16.05 2.21
N GLU A 94 5.74 -15.96 3.47
CA GLU A 94 4.86 -15.68 4.61
C GLU A 94 4.15 -14.33 4.46
N LEU A 95 4.88 -13.29 4.04
CA LEU A 95 4.32 -11.96 3.78
C LEU A 95 3.22 -12.01 2.73
N LEU A 96 3.47 -12.67 1.60
CA LEU A 96 2.49 -12.76 0.50
C LEU A 96 1.23 -13.50 0.95
N ARG A 97 1.38 -14.65 1.62
CA ARG A 97 0.26 -15.42 2.18
C ARG A 97 -0.53 -14.64 3.22
N PHE A 98 0.14 -13.79 4.00
CA PHE A 98 -0.52 -12.95 5.01
C PHE A 98 -1.22 -11.74 4.40
N ALA A 99 -0.57 -11.05 3.48
CA ALA A 99 -1.03 -9.76 2.97
C ALA A 99 -2.17 -9.91 1.96
N TYR A 100 -2.10 -10.89 1.06
CA TYR A 100 -3.04 -10.98 -0.07
C TYR A 100 -4.52 -11.13 0.32
N PRO A 101 -4.91 -12.00 1.29
CA PRO A 101 -6.30 -12.06 1.73
C PRO A 101 -6.80 -10.73 2.32
N ARG A 102 -5.93 -9.97 2.99
CA ARG A 102 -6.26 -8.66 3.56
C ARG A 102 -6.36 -7.57 2.51
N LEU A 103 -5.50 -7.62 1.49
CA LEU A 103 -5.58 -6.74 0.33
C LEU A 103 -6.88 -6.99 -0.44
N GLU A 104 -7.28 -8.25 -0.62
CA GLU A 104 -8.55 -8.62 -1.25
C GLU A 104 -9.75 -8.15 -0.44
N SER A 105 -9.76 -8.35 0.89
CA SER A 105 -10.86 -7.90 1.73
C SER A 105 -11.05 -6.38 1.75
N HIS A 106 -10.02 -5.63 1.34
CA HIS A 106 -10.03 -4.16 1.22
C HIS A 106 -9.79 -3.70 -0.23
N GLU A 107 -10.14 -4.53 -1.22
CA GLU A 107 -9.79 -4.25 -2.61
C GLU A 107 -10.43 -2.96 -3.14
N ALA A 108 -11.69 -2.68 -2.75
CA ALA A 108 -12.40 -1.48 -3.21
C ALA A 108 -11.73 -0.16 -2.78
N PRO A 109 -11.41 0.09 -1.50
CA PRO A 109 -10.68 1.30 -1.11
C PRO A 109 -9.25 1.36 -1.71
N LEU A 110 -8.60 0.21 -1.92
CA LEU A 110 -7.27 0.17 -2.56
C LEU A 110 -7.34 0.51 -4.06
N ARG A 111 -8.38 0.08 -4.77
CA ARG A 111 -8.64 0.50 -6.15
C ARG A 111 -8.98 1.98 -6.24
N ALA A 112 -9.75 2.52 -5.31
CA ALA A 112 -10.02 3.97 -5.23
C ALA A 112 -8.73 4.78 -5.07
N ALA A 113 -7.80 4.31 -4.25
CA ALA A 113 -6.47 4.91 -4.10
C ALA A 113 -5.66 4.91 -5.42
N ILE A 114 -5.72 3.82 -6.18
CA ILE A 114 -5.10 3.74 -7.51
C ILE A 114 -5.75 4.74 -8.47
N MET A 115 -7.09 4.81 -8.52
CA MET A 115 -7.82 5.75 -9.38
C MET A 115 -7.43 7.20 -9.10
N VAL A 116 -7.39 7.62 -7.83
CA VAL A 116 -6.96 8.97 -7.46
C VAL A 116 -5.51 9.23 -7.84
N SER A 117 -4.61 8.26 -7.64
CA SER A 117 -3.22 8.41 -8.06
C SER A 117 -3.08 8.58 -9.57
N LEU A 118 -3.88 7.89 -10.38
CA LEU A 118 -3.90 8.03 -11.84
C LEU A 118 -4.45 9.40 -12.26
N GLN A 119 -5.54 9.83 -11.63
CA GLN A 119 -6.13 11.14 -11.89
C GLN A 119 -5.16 12.29 -11.59
N GLN A 120 -4.53 12.27 -10.41
CA GLN A 120 -3.52 13.26 -10.02
C GLN A 120 -2.33 13.31 -10.98
N HIS A 121 -1.91 12.15 -11.50
CA HIS A 121 -0.84 12.09 -12.50
C HIS A 121 -1.27 12.75 -13.81
N ALA A 122 -2.47 12.44 -14.31
CA ALA A 122 -3.00 13.01 -15.55
C ALA A 122 -3.17 14.54 -15.46
N GLU A 123 -3.67 15.04 -14.33
CA GLU A 123 -3.79 16.48 -14.07
C GLU A 123 -2.44 17.18 -14.04
N ALA A 124 -1.43 16.57 -13.41
CA ALA A 124 -0.08 17.10 -13.38
C ALA A 124 0.52 17.18 -14.79
N SER A 125 0.36 16.13 -15.61
CA SER A 125 0.79 16.12 -17.01
C SER A 125 0.09 17.19 -17.86
N ALA A 126 -1.16 17.52 -17.53
CA ALA A 126 -1.92 18.57 -18.20
C ALA A 126 -1.60 19.99 -17.70
N GLY A 127 -0.64 20.17 -16.78
CA GLY A 127 -0.33 21.47 -16.17
C GLY A 127 -1.43 21.98 -15.23
N LYS A 128 -2.36 21.11 -14.81
CA LYS A 128 -3.48 21.41 -13.91
C LYS A 128 -3.26 20.88 -12.51
N ALA A 129 -2.00 20.63 -12.11
CA ALA A 129 -1.68 20.20 -10.76
C ALA A 129 -2.22 21.24 -9.76
N GLY A 130 -3.23 20.84 -8.98
CA GLY A 130 -3.75 21.66 -7.90
C GLY A 130 -2.74 21.80 -6.76
N ALA A 131 -3.08 22.62 -5.77
CA ALA A 131 -2.30 22.75 -4.54
C ALA A 131 -2.46 21.55 -3.57
N GLU A 132 -3.25 20.54 -3.94
CA GLU A 132 -3.50 19.37 -3.09
C GLU A 132 -2.25 18.48 -2.97
N PRO A 133 -1.93 17.97 -1.77
CA PRO A 133 -0.88 16.98 -1.61
C PRO A 133 -1.16 15.73 -2.44
N ARG A 134 -0.12 15.21 -3.10
CA ARG A 134 -0.21 13.92 -3.80
C ARG A 134 -0.47 12.80 -2.81
N LEU A 135 -1.26 11.81 -3.25
CA LEU A 135 -1.43 10.58 -2.49
C LEU A 135 -0.07 9.89 -2.33
N VAL A 136 0.39 9.77 -1.09
CA VAL A 136 1.66 9.09 -0.77
C VAL A 136 1.39 7.61 -0.55
N ARG A 137 2.14 6.76 -1.25
CA ARG A 137 2.17 5.31 -1.07
C ARG A 137 3.60 4.92 -0.65
N GLY A 138 3.81 4.62 0.63
CA GLY A 138 5.17 4.46 1.19
C GLY A 138 5.43 3.16 1.93
N HIS A 139 4.41 2.60 2.58
CA HIS A 139 4.57 1.44 3.48
C HIS A 139 5.19 0.20 2.85
N ARG A 140 4.98 0.04 1.53
CA ARG A 140 5.51 -1.08 0.74
C ARG A 140 7.02 -1.21 0.85
N VAL A 141 7.75 -0.10 0.76
CA VAL A 141 9.21 -0.10 0.71
C VAL A 141 9.77 -0.65 2.03
N ASP A 142 9.25 -0.16 3.16
CA ASP A 142 9.75 -0.54 4.48
C ASP A 142 9.41 -2.00 4.81
N ILE A 143 8.21 -2.46 4.47
CA ILE A 143 7.80 -3.86 4.68
C ILE A 143 8.69 -4.82 3.89
N LEU A 144 8.90 -4.54 2.59
CA LEU A 144 9.72 -5.39 1.74
C LEU A 144 11.17 -5.40 2.20
N ARG A 145 11.72 -4.25 2.59
CA ARG A 145 13.08 -4.16 3.16
C ARG A 145 13.25 -5.01 4.42
N ARG A 146 12.25 -5.02 5.32
CA ARG A 146 12.26 -5.91 6.50
C ARG A 146 12.18 -7.38 6.11
N ALA A 147 11.33 -7.74 5.15
CA ALA A 147 11.18 -9.11 4.68
C ALA A 147 12.47 -9.66 4.05
N ILE A 148 13.21 -8.84 3.29
CA ILE A 148 14.43 -9.26 2.60
C ILE A 148 15.72 -9.02 3.40
N ALA A 149 15.63 -8.50 4.62
CA ALA A 149 16.80 -8.16 5.44
C ALA A 149 17.87 -9.27 5.53
N PRO A 150 17.53 -10.58 5.59
CA PRO A 150 18.54 -11.64 5.59
C PRO A 150 19.46 -11.66 4.36
N LEU A 151 19.03 -11.16 3.20
CA LEU A 151 19.84 -11.12 1.98
C LEU A 151 21.04 -10.17 2.08
N ALA A 152 21.08 -9.29 3.09
CA ALA A 152 22.21 -8.38 3.30
C ALA A 152 23.53 -9.12 3.63
N ALA A 153 23.46 -10.40 4.01
CA ALA A 153 24.65 -11.25 4.19
C ALA A 153 25.33 -11.60 2.86
N ASP A 154 24.56 -11.71 1.77
CA ASP A 154 25.03 -12.21 0.47
C ASP A 154 25.03 -11.14 -0.62
N LEU A 155 24.25 -10.06 -0.47
CA LEU A 155 24.03 -9.05 -1.50
C LEU A 155 24.63 -7.69 -1.13
N ALA A 156 25.22 -7.02 -2.13
CA ALA A 156 25.59 -5.61 -2.00
C ALA A 156 24.34 -4.71 -1.87
N PRO A 157 24.44 -3.50 -1.27
CA PRO A 157 23.28 -2.63 -1.06
C PRO A 157 22.48 -2.30 -2.33
N ALA A 158 23.16 -2.14 -3.47
CA ALA A 158 22.49 -1.88 -4.75
C ALA A 158 21.69 -3.09 -5.25
N GLN A 159 22.18 -4.31 -5.03
CA GLN A 159 21.47 -5.54 -5.36
C GLN A 159 20.26 -5.73 -4.45
N LEU A 160 20.39 -5.42 -3.16
CA LEU A 160 19.29 -5.48 -2.19
C LEU A 160 18.18 -4.48 -2.55
N ASP A 161 18.54 -3.25 -2.92
CA ASP A 161 17.57 -2.25 -3.41
C ASP A 161 16.86 -2.73 -4.68
N ARG A 162 17.58 -3.35 -5.62
CA ARG A 162 16.98 -3.95 -6.83
C ARG A 162 15.99 -5.06 -6.49
N VAL A 163 16.30 -5.93 -5.51
CA VAL A 163 15.37 -6.97 -5.03
C VAL A 163 14.12 -6.34 -4.44
N ALA A 164 14.24 -5.32 -3.58
CA ALA A 164 13.07 -4.62 -3.01
C ALA A 164 12.19 -3.99 -4.10
N GLN A 165 12.81 -3.36 -5.11
CA GLN A 165 12.10 -2.79 -6.26
C GLN A 165 11.38 -3.86 -7.08
N ALA A 166 12.05 -4.97 -7.41
CA ALA A 166 11.47 -6.06 -8.18
C ALA A 166 10.30 -6.72 -7.44
N LEU A 167 10.46 -7.00 -6.13
CA LEU A 167 9.39 -7.54 -5.30
C LEU A 167 8.20 -6.58 -5.18
N SER A 168 8.41 -5.27 -5.30
CA SER A 168 7.32 -4.28 -5.28
C SER A 168 6.35 -4.42 -6.46
N LEU A 169 6.77 -5.07 -7.55
CA LEU A 169 5.92 -5.37 -8.71
C LEU A 169 4.96 -6.52 -8.42
N VAL A 170 5.34 -7.44 -7.52
CA VAL A 170 4.57 -8.63 -7.14
C VAL A 170 4.02 -8.54 -5.72
N TYR A 171 4.18 -7.40 -5.06
CA TYR A 171 3.62 -7.13 -3.74
C TYR A 171 2.79 -5.86 -3.82
N GLY A 172 1.47 -5.99 -3.82
CA GLY A 172 0.54 -4.87 -3.96
C GLY A 172 -0.78 -5.25 -4.61
N THR A 173 -1.75 -4.35 -4.56
CA THR A 173 -3.04 -4.53 -5.25
C THR A 173 -2.95 -4.34 -6.76
N GLU A 174 -1.86 -3.76 -7.27
CA GLU A 174 -1.62 -3.67 -8.71
C GLU A 174 -1.50 -5.05 -9.36
N VAL A 175 -1.07 -6.07 -8.61
CA VAL A 175 -1.07 -7.48 -9.06
C VAL A 175 -2.48 -7.95 -9.40
N PHE A 176 -3.50 -7.51 -8.65
CA PHE A 176 -4.89 -7.89 -8.93
C PHE A 176 -5.39 -7.29 -10.25
N LEU A 177 -4.93 -6.09 -10.62
CA LEU A 177 -5.28 -5.49 -11.91
C LEU A 177 -4.77 -6.30 -13.11
N VAL A 178 -3.72 -7.10 -12.92
CA VAL A 178 -3.21 -7.98 -13.98
C VAL A 178 -3.80 -9.38 -13.82
N LEU A 179 -3.61 -10.01 -12.67
CA LEU A 179 -3.94 -11.42 -12.49
C LEU A 179 -5.44 -11.67 -12.32
N LYS A 180 -6.18 -10.79 -11.64
CA LYS A 180 -7.65 -10.90 -11.56
C LYS A 180 -8.32 -10.30 -12.79
N ASP A 181 -7.99 -9.07 -13.16
CA ASP A 181 -8.81 -8.37 -14.17
C ASP A 181 -8.52 -8.85 -15.60
N ILE A 182 -7.27 -9.19 -15.93
CA ILE A 182 -6.89 -9.65 -17.27
C ILE A 182 -6.92 -11.18 -17.33
N TRP A 183 -6.23 -11.85 -16.41
CA TRP A 183 -6.09 -13.31 -16.44
C TRP A 183 -7.23 -14.08 -15.74
N LYS A 184 -8.12 -13.39 -15.02
CA LYS A 184 -9.28 -13.99 -14.33
C LYS A 184 -8.92 -15.05 -13.29
N LEU A 185 -7.76 -14.91 -12.66
CA LEU A 185 -7.33 -15.78 -11.56
C LEU A 185 -8.02 -15.39 -10.25
N GLU A 186 -8.42 -16.38 -9.47
CA GLU A 186 -8.90 -16.19 -8.11
C GLU A 186 -7.73 -16.09 -7.12
N LEU A 187 -8.01 -15.68 -5.87
CA LEU A 187 -6.98 -15.42 -4.85
C LEU A 187 -5.94 -16.56 -4.69
N PRO A 188 -6.33 -17.85 -4.62
CA PRO A 188 -5.34 -18.91 -4.44
C PRO A 188 -4.36 -18.99 -5.63
N GLU A 189 -4.87 -18.90 -6.85
CA GLU A 189 -4.08 -19.07 -8.08
C GLU A 189 -3.13 -17.87 -8.29
N LEU A 190 -3.63 -16.65 -8.12
CA LEU A 190 -2.79 -15.47 -8.21
C LEU A 190 -1.72 -15.44 -7.10
N THR A 191 -2.03 -15.99 -5.92
CA THR A 191 -1.08 -16.09 -4.80
C THR A 191 0.07 -17.01 -5.18
N GLU A 192 -0.22 -18.17 -5.79
CA GLU A 192 0.83 -19.09 -6.26
C GLU A 192 1.72 -18.44 -7.33
N VAL A 193 1.15 -17.72 -8.30
CA VAL A 193 1.92 -16.99 -9.33
C VAL A 193 2.83 -15.93 -8.71
N ALA A 194 2.33 -15.16 -7.74
CA ALA A 194 3.11 -14.14 -7.06
C ALA A 194 4.25 -14.75 -6.22
N ARG A 195 3.97 -15.84 -5.48
CA ARG A 195 4.97 -16.57 -4.69
C ARG A 195 6.07 -17.15 -5.58
N TRP A 196 5.69 -17.77 -6.69
CA TRP A 196 6.64 -18.29 -7.68
C TRP A 196 7.54 -17.18 -8.22
N THR A 197 6.95 -16.03 -8.61
CA THR A 197 7.70 -14.89 -9.15
C THR A 197 8.64 -14.29 -8.11
N ALA A 198 8.18 -14.12 -6.88
CA ALA A 198 8.99 -13.61 -5.78
C ALA A 198 10.19 -14.52 -5.49
N ASN A 199 9.98 -15.83 -5.48
CA ASN A 199 11.06 -16.80 -5.31
C ASN A 199 12.09 -16.74 -6.46
N ALA A 200 11.63 -16.57 -7.71
CA ALA A 200 12.49 -16.40 -8.87
C ALA A 200 13.35 -15.14 -8.78
N ILE A 201 12.78 -14.01 -8.33
CA ILE A 201 13.51 -12.75 -8.11
C ILE A 201 14.65 -12.94 -7.09
N ILE A 202 14.37 -13.59 -5.96
CA ILE A 202 15.37 -13.83 -4.91
C ILE A 202 16.47 -14.77 -5.41
N LYS A 203 16.09 -15.87 -6.08
CA LYS A 203 17.05 -16.82 -6.66
C LYS A 203 17.96 -16.16 -7.70
N GLN A 204 17.41 -15.32 -8.57
CA GLN A 204 18.18 -14.57 -9.56
C GLN A 204 19.21 -13.66 -8.91
N ALA A 205 18.81 -12.93 -7.86
CA ALA A 205 19.72 -12.03 -7.15
C ALA A 205 20.88 -12.78 -6.48
N LEU A 206 20.60 -13.92 -5.83
CA LEU A 206 21.63 -14.76 -5.21
C LEU A 206 22.57 -15.40 -6.25
N ALA A 207 22.03 -15.83 -7.40
CA ALA A 207 22.84 -16.40 -8.47
C ALA A 207 23.83 -15.38 -9.07
N GLU A 208 23.43 -14.12 -9.21
CA GLU A 208 24.31 -13.04 -9.68
C GLU A 208 25.34 -12.60 -8.64
N ALA A 209 25.08 -12.81 -7.35
CA ALA A 209 26.01 -12.49 -6.28
C ALA A 209 27.02 -13.61 -6.00
N ALA A 210 26.69 -14.86 -6.34
CA ALA A 210 27.63 -15.95 -6.28
C ALA A 210 28.84 -15.63 -7.17
N PRO A 211 30.09 -15.75 -6.67
CA PRO A 211 31.27 -15.57 -7.49
C PRO A 211 31.13 -16.50 -8.70
N GLY A 212 31.21 -15.92 -9.90
CA GLY A 212 31.07 -16.67 -11.14
C GLY A 212 31.93 -17.93 -11.08
N LYS A 213 31.32 -19.09 -11.35
CA LYS A 213 32.09 -20.27 -11.72
C LYS A 213 32.69 -19.98 -13.09
N GLU A 214 33.79 -19.24 -13.10
CA GLU A 214 34.77 -19.31 -14.20
C GLU A 214 35.59 -20.60 -14.08
#